data_AF-A0A8C9L0K6-F1
#
_entry.id   AF-A0A8C9L0K6-F1
#
_cell.length_a   1.000
_cell.length_b   1.000
_cell.length_c   1.000
_cell.angle_alpha   90.00
_cell.angle_beta   90.00
_cell.angle_gamma   90.00
#
_symmetry.space_group_name_H-M   'P 1'
#
loop_
_entity.id
_entity.type
_entity.pdbx_description
1 polymer ?
#
loop_
_entity_poly.entity_id
_entity_poly.type
_entity_poly.pdbx_seq_one_letter_code
_entity_poly.pdbx_strand_id
1 'polypeptide(L)' 'CTCTTRSSPAGPPALMLRVFHFSSMLLQGMMRSYFGGLLCVCWSPDGRYVVTGGEDDLVTVWSFDPPSVTYRFGS' A
#
# COMPACT_ATOMS: atom_id res chain seq x y z
N CYS A 1 -9.91 7.51 5.36
CA CYS A 1 -9.23 6.69 4.34
C CYS A 1 -9.56 5.23 4.63
N THR A 2 -10.13 4.50 3.67
CA THR A 2 -10.50 3.09 3.87
C THR A 2 -9.60 2.24 2.99
N CYS A 3 -8.85 1.31 3.59
CA CYS A 3 -7.96 0.39 2.89
C CYS A 3 -8.65 -0.96 2.71
N THR A 4 -8.75 -1.43 1.46
CA THR A 4 -9.32 -2.75 1.14
C THR A 4 -8.31 -3.57 0.36
N THR A 5 -8.02 -4.77 0.86
CA THR A 5 -7.22 -5.79 0.17
C THR A 5 -8.16 -6.71 -0.60
N ARG A 6 -7.97 -6.86 -1.91
CA ARG A 6 -8.71 -7.85 -2.73
C ARG A 6 -7.72 -8.81 -3.37
N SER A 7 -7.90 -10.11 -3.14
CA SER A 7 -7.19 -11.17 -3.85
C SER A 7 -7.75 -11.32 -5.28
N SER A 8 -6.87 -11.47 -6.27
CA SER A 8 -7.25 -11.82 -7.65
C SER A 8 -7.48 -13.32 -7.76
N PRO A 9 -8.54 -13.81 -8.42
CA PRO A 9 -8.81 -15.24 -8.59
C PRO A 9 -7.95 -15.91 -9.69
N ALA A 10 -7.16 -15.16 -10.47
CA ALA A 10 -6.29 -15.70 -11.51
C ALA A 10 -4.91 -15.04 -11.48
N GLY A 11 -3.88 -15.81 -11.16
CA GLY A 11 -2.48 -15.38 -11.00
C GLY A 11 -1.99 -15.47 -9.56
N PRO A 12 -0.66 -15.46 -9.31
CA PRO A 12 -0.13 -15.43 -7.95
C PRO A 12 -0.77 -14.25 -7.20
N PRO A 13 -1.15 -14.40 -5.92
CA PRO A 13 -1.86 -13.37 -5.19
C PRO A 13 -0.93 -12.18 -4.91
N ALA A 14 -0.72 -11.32 -5.89
CA ALA A 14 -0.14 -10.01 -5.67
C ALA A 14 -1.19 -9.20 -4.92
N LEU A 15 -1.11 -9.20 -3.59
CA LEU A 15 -2.02 -8.46 -2.74
C LEU A 15 -1.75 -6.96 -2.94
N MET A 16 -2.84 -6.24 -3.18
CA MET A 16 -2.78 -4.86 -3.64
C MET A 16 -3.37 -3.97 -2.56
N LEU A 17 -2.61 -2.98 -2.08
CA LEU A 17 -3.20 -1.89 -1.30
C LEU A 17 -3.76 -0.87 -2.28
N ARG A 18 -5.02 -0.49 -2.07
CA ARG A 18 -5.63 0.63 -2.79
C ARG A 18 -6.01 1.71 -1.79
N VAL A 19 -5.62 2.94 -2.12
CA VAL A 19 -5.92 4.12 -1.31
C VAL A 19 -6.94 4.96 -2.07
N PHE A 20 -8.10 5.14 -1.43
CA PHE A 20 -9.20 5.92 -1.96
C PHE A 20 -9.41 7.18 -1.15
N HIS A 21 -9.64 8.29 -1.85
CA HIS A 21 -10.10 9.51 -1.24
C HIS A 21 -11.56 9.36 -0.81
N PHE A 22 -11.88 9.68 0.45
CA PHE A 22 -13.19 9.33 1.02
C PHE A 22 -14.36 10.06 0.38
N SER A 23 -14.24 11.38 0.15
CA SER A 23 -15.38 12.18 -0.34
C SER A 23 -15.65 12.02 -1.84
N SER A 24 -14.60 11.77 -2.63
CA SER A 24 -14.71 11.64 -4.09
C SER A 24 -14.71 10.18 -4.56
N MET A 25 -14.42 9.23 -3.66
CA MET A 25 -14.20 7.81 -3.96
C MET A 25 -13.18 7.54 -5.07
N LEU A 26 -12.33 8.52 -5.39
CA LEU A 26 -11.31 8.38 -6.42
C LEU A 26 -10.11 7.61 -5.87
N LEU A 27 -9.55 6.75 -6.72
CA LEU A 27 -8.30 6.05 -6.42
C LEU A 27 -7.16 7.07 -6.44
N GLN A 28 -6.57 7.33 -5.28
CA GLN A 28 -5.41 8.20 -5.14
C GLN A 28 -4.12 7.47 -5.51
N GLY A 29 -4.04 6.19 -5.16
CA GLY A 29 -2.84 5.39 -5.37
C GLY A 29 -3.09 3.90 -5.18
N MET A 30 -2.22 3.10 -5.77
CA MET A 30 -2.25 1.65 -5.66
C MET A 30 -0.84 1.12 -5.48
N MET A 31 -0.67 0.21 -4.53
CA MET A 31 0.58 -0.46 -4.24
C MET A 31 0.42 -1.96 -4.47
N ARG A 32 1.48 -2.59 -4.93
CA ARG A 32 1.59 -4.04 -5.05
C ARG A 32 2.68 -4.52 -4.10
N SER A 33 2.38 -5.56 -3.31
CA SER A 33 3.43 -6.35 -2.65
C SER A 33 4.27 -7.05 -3.73
N TYR A 34 5.53 -7.28 -3.41
CA TYR A 34 6.42 -8.00 -4.31
C TYR A 34 6.12 -9.50 -4.26
N PHE A 35 5.90 -10.01 -3.05
CA PHE A 35 5.52 -11.39 -2.78
C PHE A 35 4.66 -11.46 -1.50
N GLY A 36 3.76 -12.44 -1.41
CA GLY A 36 2.91 -12.62 -0.23
C GLY A 36 1.95 -11.45 0.05
N GLY A 37 1.34 -11.47 1.24
CA GLY A 37 0.34 -10.49 1.64
C GLY A 37 0.87 -9.25 2.33
N LEU A 38 0.14 -8.14 2.20
CA LEU A 38 0.34 -6.98 3.07
C LEU A 38 -0.30 -7.28 4.42
N LEU A 39 0.51 -7.34 5.47
CA LEU A 39 0.09 -7.73 6.82
C LEU A 39 -0.37 -6.53 7.64
N CYS A 40 0.22 -5.35 7.38
CA CYS A 40 -0.09 -4.13 8.13
C CYS A 40 0.01 -2.89 7.26
N VAL A 41 -0.74 -1.85 7.65
CA VAL A 41 -0.71 -0.52 7.03
C VAL A 41 -0.88 0.54 8.11
N CYS A 42 -0.09 1.61 8.03
CA CYS A 42 -0.16 2.74 8.95
C CYS A 42 -0.03 4.05 8.18
N TRP A 43 -0.87 5.02 8.52
CA TRP A 43 -0.78 6.39 8.01
C TRP A 43 0.10 7.21 8.93
N SER A 44 0.93 8.08 8.36
CA SER A 44 1.60 9.11 9.16
C SER A 44 0.57 10.12 9.69
N PRO A 45 0.79 10.69 10.89
CA PRO A 45 -0.13 11.64 11.50
C PRO A 45 -0.32 12.92 10.67
N ASP A 46 0.68 13.28 9.86
CA ASP A 46 0.66 14.41 8.94
C ASP A 46 -0.02 14.10 7.59
N GLY A 47 -0.44 12.85 7.38
CA GLY A 47 -1.11 12.38 6.16
C GLY A 47 -0.23 12.32 4.91
N ARG A 48 1.08 12.57 5.03
CA ARG A 48 2.00 12.60 3.90
C ARG A 48 2.50 11.22 3.49
N TYR A 49 2.57 10.31 4.44
CA TYR A 49 3.16 9.00 4.24
C TYR A 49 2.21 7.86 4.60
N VAL A 50 2.35 6.76 3.88
CA VAL A 50 1.77 5.47 4.26
C VAL A 50 2.88 4.45 4.30
N VAL A 51 2.92 3.69 5.39
CA VAL A 51 3.85 2.58 5.58
C VAL A 51 3.08 1.28 5.52
N THR A 52 3.61 0.32 4.78
CA THR A 52 3.08 -1.04 4.69
C THR A 52 4.16 -2.06 4.95
N GLY A 53 3.84 -3.07 5.76
CA GLY A 53 4.67 -4.27 5.92
C GLY A 53 4.03 -5.45 5.20
N GLY A 54 4.82 -6.15 4.40
CA GLY A 54 4.42 -7.37 3.72
C GLY A 54 5.07 -8.62 4.31
N GLU A 55 4.58 -9.78 3.87
CA GLU A 55 5.19 -11.10 4.08
C GLU A 55 6.47 -11.29 3.23
N ASP A 56 6.77 -10.35 2.31
CA ASP A 56 7.99 -10.31 1.52
C ASP A 56 9.23 -9.83 2.30
N ASP A 57 9.15 -9.75 3.63
CA ASP A 57 10.16 -9.13 4.50
C ASP A 57 10.52 -7.70 4.09
N LEU A 58 9.64 -7.04 3.32
CA LEU A 58 9.81 -5.68 2.86
C LEU A 58 8.88 -4.71 3.59
N VAL A 59 9.47 -3.62 4.07
CA VAL A 59 8.73 -2.42 4.49
C VAL A 59 8.75 -1.41 3.35
N THR A 60 7.56 -1.07 2.85
CA THR A 60 7.40 -0.06 1.80
C THR A 60 6.83 1.23 2.40
N VAL A 61 7.50 2.35 2.13
CA VAL A 61 7.05 3.70 2.49
C VAL A 61 6.65 4.46 1.24
N TRP A 62 5.46 5.05 1.28
CA TRP A 62 4.88 5.81 0.17
C TRP A 62 4.66 7.26 0.58
N SER A 63 5.05 8.21 -0.26
CA SER A 63 4.70 9.63 -0.13
C SER A 63 3.54 9.97 -1.05
N PHE A 64 2.54 10.72 -0.56
CA PHE A 64 1.40 11.21 -1.35
C PHE A 64 1.63 12.61 -1.95
N ASP A 65 2.75 13.26 -1.64
CA ASP A 65 3.05 14.63 -2.07
C ASP A 65 4.55 14.81 -2.39
N PRO A 66 5.02 14.51 -3.62
CA PRO A 66 4.31 13.88 -4.76
C PRO A 66 4.18 12.35 -4.62
N PRO A 67 3.21 11.72 -5.31
CA PRO A 67 2.93 10.29 -5.25
C PRO A 67 4.14 9.47 -5.74
N SER A 68 4.88 8.88 -4.80
CA SER A 68 6.10 8.12 -5.10
C SER A 68 6.34 7.03 -4.07
N VAL A 69 6.84 5.88 -4.53
CA VAL A 69 7.43 4.87 -3.63
C VAL A 69 8.79 5.40 -3.22
N THR A 70 8.94 5.77 -1.95
CA THR A 70 10.15 6.45 -1.50
C THR A 70 11.19 5.45 -1.00
N TYR A 71 10.77 4.41 -0.27
CA TYR A 71 11.72 3.45 0.31
C TYR A 71 11.16 2.03 0.36
N ARG A 72 12.05 1.06 0.13
CA ARG A 72 11.84 -0.36 0.39
C ARG A 72 13.02 -0.88 1.20
N PHE A 73 12.74 -1.33 2.41
CA PHE A 73 13.76 -1.91 3.29
C PHE A 73 13.50 -3.42 3.38
N GLY A 74 14.47 -4.22 2.95
CA GLY A 74 14.53 -5.66 3.16
C GLY A 74 15.81 -6.01 3.90
N SER A 75 15.79 -7.09 4.67
CA SER A 75 16.96 -7.64 5.37
C SER A 75 18.02 -8.16 4.40
#